data_AF-A0A832X4Q0-F1
#
_entry.id   AF-A0A832X4Q0-F1
#
_cell.length_a   1.000
_cell.length_b   1.000
_cell.length_c   1.000
_cell.angle_alpha   90.00
_cell.angle_beta   90.00
_cell.angle_gamma   90.00
#
_symmetry.space_group_name_H-M   'P 1'
#
loop_
_entity.id
_entity.type
_entity.pdbx_description
1 polymer ?
#
loop_
_entity_poly.entity_id
_entity_poly.type
_entity_poly.pdbx_seq_one_letter_code
_entity_poly.pdbx_strand_id
1 'polypeptide(L)' 'EKKKELVFSYEYGMDSGLGLFLSREILAITGITLSERGTEGTGARFELRCPPGTLRSTKQSGR' A
#
# COMPACT_ATOMS: atom_id res chain seq x y z
N GLU A 1 -8.18 -7.11 -11.42
CA GLU A 1 -8.62 -5.83 -10.82
C GLU A 1 -9.44 -6.03 -9.55
N LYS A 2 -10.76 -6.26 -9.58
CA LYS A 2 -11.61 -6.26 -8.35
C LYS A 2 -11.17 -7.19 -7.20
N LYS A 3 -10.62 -8.38 -7.50
CA LYS A 3 -10.13 -9.31 -6.46
C LYS A 3 -8.87 -8.81 -5.74
N LYS A 4 -8.07 -7.96 -6.39
CA LYS A 4 -6.82 -7.43 -5.82
C LYS A 4 -7.09 -6.42 -4.70
N GLU A 5 -8.24 -5.76 -4.70
CA GLU A 5 -8.66 -4.88 -3.59
C GLU A 5 -9.09 -5.68 -2.35
N LEU A 6 -9.59 -6.90 -2.52
CA LEU A 6 -10.07 -7.75 -1.43
C LEU A 6 -8.95 -8.16 -0.48
N VAL A 7 -7.70 -8.23 -0.94
CA VAL A 7 -6.54 -8.60 -0.10
C VAL A 7 -6.27 -7.59 1.01
N PHE A 8 -6.85 -6.39 0.91
CA PHE A 8 -6.79 -5.37 1.95
C PHE A 8 -8.05 -5.32 2.81
N SER A 9 -9.03 -6.19 2.59
CA SER A 9 -10.23 -6.27 3.44
C SER A 9 -9.92 -6.98 4.76
N TYR A 10 -10.64 -6.60 5.81
CA TYR A 10 -10.53 -7.24 7.11
C TYR A 10 -10.81 -8.75 7.04
N GLU A 11 -11.87 -9.12 6.31
CA GLU A 11 -12.35 -10.50 6.15
C GLU A 11 -11.29 -11.39 5.51
N TYR A 12 -10.60 -10.91 4.48
CA TYR A 12 -9.52 -11.66 3.83
C TYR A 12 -8.30 -11.82 4.75
N GLY A 13 -8.05 -10.83 5.61
CA GLY A 13 -6.98 -10.88 6.60
C GLY A 13 -7.24 -11.78 7.81
N MET A 14 -8.45 -12.30 8.02
CA MET A 14 -8.73 -13.19 9.15
C MET A 14 -7.98 -14.53 9.03
N ASP A 15 -7.90 -15.09 7.82
CA ASP A 15 -7.25 -16.37 7.57
C ASP A 15 -5.79 -16.22 7.13
N SER A 16 -5.44 -15.17 6.37
CA SER A 16 -4.09 -14.94 5.85
C SER A 16 -3.24 -13.98 6.69
N GLY A 17 -3.78 -13.47 7.80
CA GLY A 17 -3.16 -12.44 8.63
C GLY A 17 -3.57 -11.01 8.24
N LEU A 18 -3.75 -10.17 9.26
CA LEU A 18 -4.30 -8.81 9.13
C LEU A 18 -3.29 -7.77 8.62
N GLY A 19 -2.08 -8.17 8.23
CA GLY A 19 -0.98 -7.25 7.93
C GLY A 19 -1.29 -6.26 6.81
N LEU A 20 -1.92 -6.70 5.71
CA LEU A 20 -2.24 -5.84 4.58
C LEU A 20 -3.42 -4.91 4.86
N PHE A 21 -4.44 -5.39 5.58
CA PHE A 21 -5.53 -4.56 6.07
C PHE A 21 -4.99 -3.44 6.96
N LEU A 22 -4.24 -3.79 8.01
CA LEU A 22 -3.68 -2.80 8.94
C LEU A 22 -2.74 -1.81 8.23
N SER A 23 -1.95 -2.28 7.27
CA SER A 23 -1.09 -1.40 6.48
C SER A 23 -1.91 -0.36 5.70
N ARG A 24 -3.03 -0.76 5.09
CA ARG A 24 -3.92 0.17 4.37
C ARG A 24 -4.55 1.18 5.31
N GLU A 25 -5.02 0.74 6.48
CA GLU A 25 -5.61 1.63 7.49
C GLU A 25 -4.59 2.66 8.01
N ILE A 26 -3.39 2.23 8.35
CA ILE A 26 -2.32 3.13 8.84
C ILE A 26 -1.93 4.14 7.77
N LEU A 27 -1.73 3.71 6.53
CA LEU A 27 -1.37 4.60 5.42
C LEU A 27 -2.47 5.62 5.13
N ALA A 28 -3.74 5.21 5.20
CA ALA A 28 -4.90 6.06 4.98
C ALA A 28 -5.00 7.22 5.98
N ILE A 29 -4.53 7.05 7.23
CA ILE A 29 -4.44 8.15 8.23
C ILE A 29 -3.65 9.34 7.68
N THR A 30 -2.61 9.06 6.89
CA THR A 30 -1.75 10.09 6.26
C THR A 30 -2.16 10.46 4.83
N GLY A 31 -3.27 9.92 4.32
CA GLY A 31 -3.70 10.10 2.94
C GLY A 31 -2.86 9.34 1.90
N ILE A 32 -1.97 8.43 2.32
CA ILE A 32 -1.24 7.56 1.41
C ILE A 32 -2.16 6.43 0.97
N THR A 33 -2.24 6.18 -0.34
CA THR A 33 -3.02 5.04 -0.87
C THR A 33 -2.12 3.86 -1.19
N LEU A 34 -2.59 2.65 -0.89
CA LEU A 34 -1.93 1.38 -1.22
C LEU A 34 -2.77 0.60 -2.25
N SER A 35 -2.13 0.07 -3.28
CA SER A 35 -2.78 -0.76 -4.30
C SER A 35 -1.91 -1.94 -4.71
N GLU A 36 -2.49 -3.07 -5.08
CA GLU A 36 -1.76 -4.19 -5.68
C GLU A 36 -1.95 -4.15 -7.21
N ARG A 37 -0.83 -4.07 -7.95
CA ARG A 37 -0.77 -3.95 -9.41
C ARG A 37 0.13 -5.00 -10.07
N GLY A 38 0.40 -6.11 -9.38
CA GLY A 38 1.17 -7.22 -9.93
C GLY A 38 0.40 -7.97 -11.01
N THR A 39 1.14 -8.62 -11.90
CA THR A 39 0.58 -9.55 -12.88
C THR A 39 0.60 -10.96 -12.29
N GLU A 40 -0.51 -11.68 -12.43
CA GLU A 40 -0.59 -13.07 -11.95
C GLU A 40 0.50 -13.92 -12.60
N GLY A 41 1.11 -14.82 -11.82
CA GLY A 41 2.22 -15.65 -12.27
C GLY A 41 3.58 -14.95 -12.33
N THR A 42 3.65 -13.62 -12.10
CA THR A 42 4.92 -12.87 -12.11
C THR A 42 5.30 -12.31 -10.74
N GLY A 43 4.62 -12.75 -9.68
CA GLY A 43 4.77 -12.24 -8.31
C GLY A 43 3.77 -11.13 -7.95
N ALA A 44 3.97 -10.50 -6.79
CA ALA A 44 3.12 -9.44 -6.27
C ALA A 44 3.82 -8.08 -6.37
N ARG A 45 3.07 -7.03 -6.70
CA ARG A 45 3.58 -5.65 -6.75
C ARG A 45 2.62 -4.72 -6.04
N PHE A 46 3.09 -4.12 -4.96
CA PHE A 46 2.35 -3.11 -4.21
C PHE A 46 2.86 -1.71 -4.55
N GLU A 47 1.93 -0.79 -4.80
CA GLU A 47 2.20 0.60 -5.12
C GLU A 47 1.64 1.50 -4.03
N LEU A 48 2.48 2.41 -3.54
CA LEU A 48 2.10 3.44 -2.59
C LEU A 48 2.07 4.79 -3.31
N ARG A 49 0.96 5.52 -3.22
CA ARG A 49 0.86 6.89 -3.71
C ARG A 49 0.91 7.85 -2.54
N CYS A 50 2.01 8.58 -2.42
CA CYS A 50 2.22 9.55 -1.35
C CYS A 50 1.83 10.95 -1.82
N PRO A 51 0.90 11.64 -1.14
CA PRO A 51 0.63 13.06 -1.40
C PRO A 51 1.88 13.94 -1.16
N PRO A 52 1.96 15.13 -1.79
CA PRO A 52 3.02 16.09 -1.51
C PRO A 52 3.12 16.41 -0.01
N GLY A 53 4.35 16.50 0.51
CA GLY A 53 4.61 16.80 1.93
C GLY A 53 4.54 15.60 2.87
N THR A 54 4.08 14.43 2.42
CA THR A 54 3.99 13.22 3.27
C THR A 54 5.33 12.52 3.48
N LEU A 55 6.27 12.71 2.56
CA LEU A 55 7.63 12.17 2.67
C LEU A 55 8.61 13.30 2.90
N ARG A 56 9.46 13.14 3.93
CA ARG A 56 10.67 13.95 4.06
C ARG A 56 11.70 13.43 3.05
N SER A 57 11.67 13.97 1.84
CA SER A 57 12.78 13.78 0.92
C SER A 57 13.97 14.57 1.45
N THR A 58 15.03 13.87 1.84
CA THR A 58 16.34 14.50 1.95
C THR A 58 16.78 14.84 0.52
N LYS A 59 16.35 15.98 -0.02
CA LYS A 59 17.14 16.56 -1.10
C LYS A 59 18.53 16.73 -0.51
N GLN A 60 19.50 15.98 -1.04
CA GLN A 60 20.90 16.34 -0.86
C GLN A 60 21.00 17.79 -1.33
N SER A 61 21.19 18.68 -0.38
CA SER A 61 21.71 20.01 -0.63
C SER A 61 23.16 19.82 -1.08
N GLY A 62 23.34 19.37 -2.32
CA GLY A 62 24.58 19.49 -3.06
C GLY A 62 24.55 20.82 -3.80
N ARG A 63 25.55 21.65 -3.48
CA ARG A 63 25.90 22.92 -4.10
C ARG A 63 25.69 22.99 -5.61
#